data_AF-A0A7H1J3Z6-F1
#
_entry.id   AF-A0A7H1J3Z6-F1
#
_cell.length_a   1.000
_cell.length_b   1.000
_cell.length_c   1.000
_cell.angle_alpha   90.00
_cell.angle_beta   90.00
_cell.angle_gamma   90.00
#
_symmetry.space_group_name_H-M   'P 1'
#
loop_
_entity.id
_entity.type
_entity.pdbx_description
1 polymer ?
#
loop_
_entity_poly.entity_id
_entity_poly.type
_entity_poly.pdbx_seq_one_letter_code
_entity_poly.pdbx_strand_id
1 'polypeptide(L)'
;MIKPQGLFFILKIRFFQFLFRFFLYLYDGGISFKYDDFEVDIMMISYMKSIFLDDDFDVFDVSDISILADEYEGNVYHLKRVLTAMILFEEGYFRFDHDPDSENGRVHPLNHFDFFYSNSSTFKIGSHVMPSHKFVLEMIGYKNEKKYLEK
;
A
#
# COMPACT_ATOMS: atom_id res chain seq x y z
N MET A 1 23.48 1.47 15.76
CA MET A 1 22.29 0.60 15.69
C MET A 1 21.41 1.12 14.56
N ILE A 2 21.38 0.43 13.42
CA ILE A 2 20.57 0.82 12.26
C ILE A 2 19.10 0.56 12.61
N LYS A 3 18.29 1.61 12.71
CA LYS A 3 16.85 1.47 12.96
C LYS A 3 16.16 1.18 11.62
N PRO A 4 15.45 0.05 11.45
CA PRO A 4 14.59 -0.13 10.30
C PRO A 4 13.49 0.93 10.33
N GLN A 5 13.40 1.71 9.27
CA GLN A 5 12.23 2.56 9.03
C GLN A 5 11.38 1.83 8.00
N GLY A 6 10.16 1.45 8.38
CA GLY A 6 9.19 0.96 7.41
C GLY A 6 8.84 2.11 6.48
N LEU A 7 9.23 2.02 5.22
CA LEU A 7 8.91 3.03 4.21
C LEU A 7 7.88 2.41 3.26
N PHE A 8 6.79 3.12 3.00
CA PHE A 8 5.85 2.74 1.96
C PHE A 8 6.43 3.21 0.62
N PHE A 9 6.66 2.27 -0.29
CA PHE A 9 7.02 2.61 -1.67
C PHE A 9 5.76 2.47 -2.52
N ILE A 10 5.45 3.54 -3.26
CA ILE A 10 4.40 3.52 -4.26
C ILE A 10 5.07 3.09 -5.57
N LEU A 11 4.85 1.84 -5.96
CA LEU A 11 5.25 1.37 -7.27
C LEU A 11 4.10 1.71 -8.23
N LYS A 12 4.25 2.83 -8.94
CA LYS A 12 3.30 3.24 -9.97
C LYS A 12 3.66 2.53 -11.28
N ILE A 13 2.91 1.51 -11.64
CA ILE A 13 3.02 0.81 -12.92
C ILE A 13 1.67 0.96 -13.60
N ARG A 14 1.67 1.62 -14.76
CA ARG A 14 0.53 1.90 -15.68
C ARG A 14 -0.88 1.55 -15.12
N PHE A 15 -1.71 2.57 -14.87
CA PHE A 15 -3.06 2.48 -14.26
C PHE A 15 -3.16 1.81 -12.87
N PHE A 16 -2.20 1.01 -12.43
CA PHE A 16 -2.15 0.39 -11.11
C PHE A 16 -1.19 1.13 -10.16
N GLN A 17 -1.63 1.31 -8.92
CA GLN A 17 -0.79 1.80 -7.83
C GLN A 17 -0.73 0.69 -6.79
N PHE A 18 0.40 -0.02 -6.74
CA PHE A 18 0.69 -0.90 -5.62
C PHE A 18 1.40 -0.03 -4.58
N LEU A 19 0.77 0.21 -3.42
CA LEU A 19 1.63 0.41 -2.26
C LEU A 19 1.99 -0.97 -1.70
N PHE A 20 3.28 -1.09 -1.40
CA PHE A 20 3.83 -2.32 -0.89
C PHE A 20 4.89 -1.96 0.14
N ARG A 21 4.81 -2.61 1.29
CA ARG A 21 5.63 -2.27 2.43
C ARG A 21 6.94 -3.06 2.38
N PHE A 22 8.03 -2.36 2.08
CA PHE A 22 9.38 -2.87 2.29
C PHE A 22 10.01 -2.23 3.53
N PHE A 23 10.97 -2.93 4.13
CA PHE A 23 11.84 -2.32 5.13
C PHE A 23 13.07 -1.74 4.45
N LEU A 24 13.27 -0.43 4.63
CA LEU A 24 14.46 0.27 4.17
C LEU A 24 15.52 0.23 5.28
N TYR A 25 16.70 -0.26 4.95
CA TYR A 25 17.87 -0.21 5.83
C TYR A 25 18.91 0.72 5.22
N LEU A 26 19.27 1.76 5.99
CA LEU A 26 20.32 2.71 5.66
C LEU A 26 21.58 2.36 6.43
N TYR A 27 22.71 2.24 5.74
CA TYR A 27 24.02 2.00 6.34
C TYR A 27 25.11 2.78 5.58
N ASP A 28 26.32 2.87 6.15
CA ASP A 28 27.43 3.74 5.69
C ASP A 28 28.00 3.43 4.29
N GLY A 29 27.34 2.60 3.49
CA GLY A 29 27.73 2.27 2.13
C GLY A 29 26.58 2.05 1.16
N GLY A 30 25.32 2.27 1.57
CA GLY A 30 24.19 2.07 0.67
C GLY A 30 22.83 1.92 1.31
N ILE A 31 21.92 1.44 0.49
CA ILE A 31 20.51 1.20 0.78
C ILE A 31 20.25 -0.27 0.47
N SER A 32 19.64 -1.00 1.42
CA SER A 32 19.10 -2.34 1.14
C SER A 32 17.59 -2.35 1.40
N PHE A 33 16.85 -2.95 0.47
CA PHE A 33 15.42 -3.22 0.63
C PHE A 33 15.26 -4.64 1.17
N LYS A 34 14.46 -4.83 2.21
CA LYS A 34 14.10 -6.18 2.67
C LYS A 34 12.60 -6.38 2.66
N TYR A 35 12.21 -7.58 2.30
CA TYR A 35 10.87 -8.10 2.49
C TYR A 35 10.95 -9.28 3.46
N ASP A 36 10.28 -9.14 4.60
CA ASP A 36 10.35 -10.09 5.71
C ASP A 36 11.80 -10.42 6.12
N ASP A 37 12.28 -11.62 5.79
CA ASP A 37 13.57 -12.19 6.17
C ASP A 37 14.64 -12.11 5.06
N PHE A 38 14.31 -11.64 3.86
CA PHE A 38 15.23 -11.61 2.72
C PHE A 38 15.41 -10.22 2.10
N GLU A 39 16.53 -10.05 1.39
CA GLU A 39 16.84 -8.84 0.63
C GLU A 39 16.15 -8.88 -0.74
N VAL A 40 15.54 -7.75 -1.10
CA VAL A 40 14.93 -7.52 -2.41
C VAL A 40 15.95 -6.73 -3.23
N ASP A 41 16.62 -7.44 -4.13
CA ASP A 41 17.65 -6.85 -4.97
C ASP A 41 17.08 -6.15 -6.22
N ILE A 42 17.96 -5.46 -6.94
CA ILE A 42 17.59 -4.71 -8.15
C ILE A 42 17.10 -5.64 -9.26
N MET A 43 17.61 -6.87 -9.33
CA MET A 43 17.23 -7.84 -10.35
C MET A 43 15.78 -8.29 -10.14
N MET A 44 15.39 -8.60 -8.91
CA MET A 44 14.03 -8.92 -8.50
C MET A 44 13.09 -7.76 -8.81
N ILE A 45 13.47 -6.53 -8.46
CA ILE A 45 12.67 -5.33 -8.77
C ILE A 45 12.48 -5.17 -10.28
N SER A 46 13.54 -5.35 -11.06
CA SER A 46 13.47 -5.23 -12.52
C SER A 46 12.56 -6.30 -13.13
N TYR A 47 12.61 -7.53 -12.60
CA TYR A 47 11.80 -8.63 -13.07
C TYR A 47 10.32 -8.46 -12.69
N MET A 48 10.03 -8.03 -11.46
CA MET A 48 8.67 -7.68 -11.08
C MET A 48 8.11 -6.58 -11.99
N LYS A 49 8.92 -5.57 -12.33
CA LYS A 49 8.50 -4.53 -13.28
C LYS A 49 8.18 -5.09 -14.65
N SER A 50 8.94 -6.05 -15.18
CA SER A 50 8.62 -6.63 -16.49
C SER A 50 7.29 -7.37 -16.46
N ILE A 51 7.02 -8.13 -15.40
CA ILE A 51 5.72 -8.82 -15.21
C ILE A 51 4.56 -7.81 -15.22
N PHE A 52 4.63 -6.77 -14.39
CA PHE A 52 3.54 -5.80 -14.28
C PHE A 52 3.43 -4.82 -15.47
N LEU A 53 4.43 -4.76 -16.34
CA LEU A 53 4.41 -3.96 -17.58
C LEU A 53 3.99 -4.78 -18.79
N ASP A 54 3.87 -6.10 -18.65
CA ASP A 54 3.33 -6.96 -19.69
C ASP A 54 1.83 -6.70 -19.84
N ASP A 55 1.41 -6.32 -21.04
CA ASP A 55 0.00 -6.02 -21.33
C ASP A 55 -0.87 -7.29 -21.35
N ASP A 56 -0.24 -8.48 -21.47
CA ASP A 56 -0.92 -9.79 -21.43
C ASP A 56 -0.99 -10.38 -20.00
N PHE A 57 -0.40 -9.73 -18.99
CA PHE A 57 -0.42 -10.22 -17.61
C PHE A 57 -1.79 -10.00 -16.95
N ASP A 58 -2.50 -11.08 -16.66
CA ASP A 58 -3.74 -11.06 -15.88
C ASP A 58 -3.44 -11.24 -14.38
N VAL A 59 -3.51 -10.15 -13.62
CA VAL A 59 -3.34 -10.13 -12.16
C VAL A 59 -4.31 -11.07 -11.42
N PHE A 60 -5.45 -11.41 -12.03
CA PHE A 60 -6.46 -12.29 -11.43
C PHE A 60 -6.16 -13.78 -11.64
N ASP A 61 -5.23 -14.14 -12.52
CA ASP A 61 -4.80 -15.53 -12.72
C ASP A 61 -3.49 -15.83 -11.97
N VAL A 62 -3.63 -16.42 -10.78
CA VAL A 62 -2.50 -16.81 -9.93
C VAL A 62 -1.59 -17.86 -10.61
N SER A 63 -2.09 -18.59 -11.61
CA SER A 63 -1.29 -19.58 -12.33
C SER A 63 -0.21 -18.93 -13.20
N ASP A 64 -0.46 -17.72 -13.72
CA ASP A 64 0.50 -16.96 -14.52
C ASP A 64 1.70 -16.52 -13.69
N ILE A 65 1.51 -16.19 -12.41
CA ILE A 65 2.63 -15.87 -11.49
C ILE A 65 3.62 -17.04 -11.41
N SER A 66 3.12 -18.28 -11.39
CA SER A 66 3.99 -19.45 -11.28
C SER A 66 4.84 -19.64 -12.53
N ILE A 67 4.22 -19.49 -13.70
CA ILE A 67 4.87 -19.61 -15.01
C ILE A 67 5.90 -18.49 -15.19
N LEU A 68 5.49 -17.24 -14.96
CA LEU A 68 6.35 -16.07 -15.11
C LEU A 68 7.51 -16.09 -14.12
N ALA A 69 7.32 -16.56 -12.90
CA ALA A 69 8.40 -16.65 -11.94
C ALA A 69 9.39 -17.79 -12.24
N ASP A 70 9.02 -18.79 -13.03
CA ASP A 70 9.93 -19.89 -13.39
C ASP A 70 10.97 -19.47 -14.45
N GLU A 71 10.72 -18.37 -15.17
CA GLU A 71 11.69 -17.73 -16.08
C GLU A 71 12.69 -16.81 -15.35
N TYR A 72 12.51 -16.57 -14.05
CA TYR A 72 13.42 -15.74 -13.25
C TYR A 72 14.69 -16.49 -12.88
N GLU A 73 15.85 -15.98 -13.28
CA GLU A 73 17.16 -16.59 -12.99
C GLU A 73 17.58 -16.50 -11.51
N GLY A 74 16.88 -15.69 -10.70
CA GLY A 74 17.18 -15.50 -9.28
C GLY A 74 16.43 -16.48 -8.35
N ASN A 75 16.26 -16.07 -7.09
CA ASN A 75 15.51 -16.87 -6.12
C ASN A 75 13.99 -16.79 -6.40
N VAL A 76 13.49 -17.76 -7.17
CA VAL A 76 12.07 -17.89 -7.56
C VAL A 76 11.14 -17.92 -6.35
N TYR A 77 11.54 -18.57 -5.25
CA TYR A 77 10.72 -18.64 -4.04
C TYR A 77 10.52 -17.26 -3.41
N HIS A 78 11.60 -16.47 -3.30
CA HIS A 78 11.52 -15.09 -2.81
C HIS A 78 10.68 -14.21 -3.74
N LEU A 79 10.88 -14.32 -5.06
CA LEU A 79 10.09 -13.59 -6.05
C LEU A 79 8.59 -13.89 -5.92
N LYS A 80 8.21 -15.18 -5.87
CA LYS A 80 6.81 -15.61 -5.70
C LYS A 80 6.22 -15.03 -4.42
N ARG A 81 6.97 -15.03 -3.30
CA ARG A 81 6.50 -14.42 -2.04
C ARG A 81 6.22 -12.92 -2.17
N VAL A 82 7.10 -12.16 -2.83
CA VAL A 82 6.88 -10.72 -3.03
C VAL A 82 5.70 -10.47 -3.97
N LEU A 83 5.65 -11.16 -5.12
CA LEU A 83 4.57 -11.00 -6.11
C LEU A 83 3.20 -11.36 -5.54
N THR A 84 3.08 -12.51 -4.87
CA THR A 84 1.85 -12.92 -4.21
C THR A 84 1.42 -11.91 -3.17
N ALA A 85 2.36 -11.39 -2.38
CA ALA A 85 2.04 -10.34 -1.43
C ALA A 85 1.60 -9.06 -2.15
N MET A 86 2.26 -8.62 -3.23
CA MET A 86 1.85 -7.43 -3.98
C MET A 86 0.44 -7.56 -4.59
N ILE A 87 0.04 -8.76 -5.00
CA ILE A 87 -1.26 -9.03 -5.63
C ILE A 87 -2.38 -9.23 -4.60
N LEU A 88 -2.09 -9.94 -3.50
CA LEU A 88 -3.07 -10.19 -2.43
C LEU A 88 -3.21 -9.01 -1.47
N PHE A 89 -2.24 -8.09 -1.44
CA PHE A 89 -2.30 -6.94 -0.56
C PHE A 89 -3.17 -5.86 -1.18
N GLU A 90 -4.41 -5.76 -0.71
CA GLU A 90 -5.25 -4.60 -0.98
C GLU A 90 -4.83 -3.45 -0.05
N GLU A 91 -4.36 -2.37 -0.66
CA GLU A 91 -4.01 -1.15 0.05
C GLU A 91 -5.28 -0.43 0.48
N GLY A 92 -5.74 -0.79 1.67
CA GLY A 92 -6.73 -0.02 2.37
C GLY A 92 -6.17 1.38 2.68
N TYR A 93 -6.62 2.44 2.01
CA TYR A 93 -6.23 3.82 2.37
C TYR A 93 -7.43 4.59 2.91
N PHE A 94 -7.16 5.63 3.68
CA PHE A 94 -8.21 6.55 4.10
C PHE A 94 -7.74 7.99 3.93
N ARG A 95 -8.70 8.88 3.73
CA ARG A 95 -8.47 10.32 3.62
C ARG A 95 -9.55 11.07 4.38
N PHE A 96 -9.21 12.26 4.82
CA PHE A 96 -10.20 13.23 5.27
C PHE A 96 -10.48 14.19 4.10
N ASP A 97 -11.74 14.43 3.79
CA ASP A 97 -12.19 15.30 2.70
C ASP A 97 -13.13 16.40 3.22
N HIS A 98 -13.00 17.58 2.62
CA HIS A 98 -13.90 18.72 2.78
C HIS A 98 -14.48 19.05 1.40
N ASP A 99 -15.68 18.53 1.14
CA ASP A 99 -16.25 18.43 -0.21
C ASP A 99 -17.60 19.15 -0.27
N PRO A 100 -17.59 20.50 -0.41
CA PRO A 100 -18.81 21.29 -0.52
C PRO A 100 -19.56 21.05 -1.84
N ASP A 101 -18.86 20.62 -2.90
CA ASP A 101 -19.45 20.44 -4.23
C ASP A 101 -20.34 19.19 -4.28
N SER A 102 -20.00 18.16 -3.52
CA SER A 102 -20.76 16.90 -3.44
C SER A 102 -21.60 16.76 -2.17
N GLU A 103 -21.72 17.82 -1.34
CA GLU A 103 -22.45 17.76 -0.08
C GLU A 103 -23.92 17.37 -0.29
N ASN A 104 -24.36 16.32 0.41
CA ASN A 104 -25.75 15.85 0.41
C ASN A 104 -26.18 15.38 1.80
N GLY A 105 -26.08 16.29 2.77
CA GLY A 105 -26.50 16.06 4.15
C GLY A 105 -25.84 14.82 4.78
N ARG A 106 -26.66 13.87 5.26
CA ARG A 106 -26.14 12.63 5.88
C ARG A 106 -25.65 11.58 4.87
N VAL A 107 -25.99 11.74 3.58
CA VAL A 107 -25.55 10.81 2.52
C VAL A 107 -24.10 11.10 2.15
N HIS A 108 -23.73 12.38 2.04
CA HIS A 108 -22.36 12.84 1.81
C HIS A 108 -22.09 14.09 2.66
N PRO A 109 -21.63 13.91 3.91
CA PRO A 109 -21.40 15.04 4.82
C PRO A 109 -20.29 15.96 4.31
N LEU A 110 -20.44 17.28 4.51
CA LEU A 110 -19.44 18.28 4.12
C LEU A 110 -18.01 17.93 4.54
N ASN A 111 -17.86 17.43 5.76
CA ASN A 111 -16.61 16.97 6.34
C ASN A 111 -16.72 15.47 6.58
N HIS A 112 -15.85 14.65 5.98
CA HIS A 112 -15.92 13.21 6.17
C HIS A 112 -14.57 12.52 6.00
N PHE A 113 -14.45 11.35 6.62
CA PHE A 113 -13.39 10.39 6.31
C PHE A 113 -13.90 9.39 5.29
N ASP A 114 -13.14 9.20 4.21
CA ASP A 114 -13.33 8.09 3.30
C ASP A 114 -12.38 6.97 3.67
N PHE A 115 -12.91 5.77 3.87
CA PHE A 115 -12.13 4.55 4.01
C PHE A 115 -12.32 3.71 2.75
N PHE A 116 -11.22 3.47 2.05
CA PHE A 116 -11.15 2.61 0.88
C PHE A 116 -10.40 1.36 1.30
N TYR A 117 -11.11 0.31 1.71
CA TYR A 117 -10.47 -0.97 2.03
C TYR A 117 -10.17 -1.76 0.77
N SER A 118 -11.09 -1.72 -0.20
CA SER A 118 -10.92 -2.27 -1.56
C SER A 118 -11.75 -1.48 -2.56
N ASN A 119 -11.63 -1.81 -3.86
CA ASN A 119 -12.44 -1.20 -4.92
C ASN A 119 -13.96 -1.39 -4.71
N SER A 120 -14.37 -2.43 -3.98
CA SER A 120 -15.76 -2.76 -3.70
C SER A 120 -16.16 -2.56 -2.23
N SER A 121 -15.20 -2.29 -1.35
CA SER A 121 -15.42 -2.11 0.09
C SER A 121 -14.96 -0.73 0.51
N THR A 122 -15.88 0.23 0.44
CA THR A 122 -15.65 1.61 0.88
C THR A 122 -16.74 2.03 1.84
N PHE A 123 -16.39 2.85 2.82
CA PHE A 123 -17.38 3.48 3.71
C PHE A 123 -16.92 4.86 4.13
N LYS A 124 -17.87 5.68 4.59
CA LYS A 124 -17.61 7.06 5.02
C LYS A 124 -17.97 7.26 6.48
N ILE A 125 -17.21 8.09 7.19
CA ILE A 125 -17.56 8.58 8.53
C ILE A 125 -17.67 10.10 8.47
N GLY A 126 -18.87 10.64 8.66
CA GLY A 126 -19.09 12.08 8.74
C GLY A 126 -18.46 12.69 10.00
N SER A 127 -18.00 13.92 9.89
CA SER A 127 -17.54 14.74 11.01
C SER A 127 -18.30 16.06 11.03
N HIS A 128 -18.63 16.55 12.22
CA HIS A 128 -19.22 17.88 12.38
C HIS A 128 -18.18 19.01 12.30
N VAL A 129 -16.90 18.67 12.41
CA VAL A 129 -15.78 19.61 12.41
C VAL A 129 -14.68 19.15 11.45
N MET A 130 -13.94 20.11 10.92
CA MET A 130 -12.71 19.81 10.18
C MET A 130 -11.59 19.44 11.18
N PRO A 131 -11.09 18.20 11.19
CA PRO A 131 -10.01 17.81 12.08
C PRO A 131 -8.70 18.47 11.63
N SER A 132 -7.85 18.79 12.59
CA SER A 132 -6.49 19.24 12.28
C SER A 132 -5.64 18.09 11.70
N HIS A 133 -4.65 18.42 10.87
CA HIS A 133 -3.67 17.43 10.40
C HIS A 133 -3.04 16.63 11.55
N LYS A 134 -2.74 17.28 12.67
CA LYS A 134 -2.20 16.63 13.87
C LYS A 134 -3.15 15.56 14.41
N PHE A 135 -4.45 15.86 14.49
CA PHE A 135 -5.45 14.89 14.94
C PHE A 135 -5.49 13.66 14.05
N VAL A 136 -5.49 13.85 12.71
CA VAL A 136 -5.47 12.74 11.75
C VAL A 136 -4.21 11.89 11.90
N LEU A 137 -3.03 12.52 12.05
CA LEU A 137 -1.77 11.80 12.27
C LEU A 137 -1.74 11.02 13.58
N GLU A 138 -2.34 11.53 14.65
CA GLU A 138 -2.44 10.82 15.93
C GLU A 138 -3.28 9.54 15.81
N MET A 139 -4.27 9.50 14.91
CA MET A 139 -5.05 8.29 14.62
C MET A 139 -4.19 7.20 13.92
N ILE A 140 -3.17 7.61 13.16
CA ILE A 140 -2.28 6.72 12.39
C ILE A 140 -1.07 6.35 13.25
N GLY A 141 -1.26 5.46 14.22
CA GLY A 141 -0.13 4.99 15.03
C GLY A 141 -0.48 3.87 16.00
N TYR A 142 0.24 2.75 15.95
CA TYR A 142 0.03 1.61 16.85
C TYR A 142 0.29 1.97 18.32
N LYS A 143 1.24 2.89 18.57
CA LYS A 143 1.72 3.25 19.92
C LYS A 143 1.06 4.47 20.55
N ASN A 144 0.16 5.15 19.84
CA ASN A 144 -0.55 6.32 20.36
C ASN A 144 -1.83 5.89 21.11
N GLU A 145 -2.25 6.70 22.09
CA GLU A 145 -3.59 6.60 22.67
C GLU A 145 -4.65 6.71 21.57
N LYS A 146 -5.66 5.84 21.64
CA LYS A 146 -6.69 5.77 20.60
C LYS A 146 -7.72 6.85 20.81
N LYS A 147 -8.06 7.55 19.72
CA LYS A 147 -9.17 8.50 19.71
C LYS A 147 -10.48 7.73 19.60
N TYR A 148 -11.47 8.12 20.38
CA TYR A 148 -12.81 7.54 20.35
C TYR A 148 -13.72 8.38 19.45
N LEU A 149 -14.59 7.71 18.70
CA LEU A 149 -15.72 8.37 18.04
C LEU A 149 -16.83 8.49 19.09
N GLU A 150 -16.99 9.68 19.66
CA GLU A 150 -18.06 9.98 20.62
C GLU A 150 -19.21 10.69 19.91
N LYS A 151 -20.43 10.53 20.45
CA LYS A 151 -21.69 11.02 19.89
C LYS A 151 -22.04 12.40 20.43
#